data_AF-A0A8D0FV41-F1
#
_entry.id   AF-A0A8D0FV41-F1
#
_cell.length_a   1.000
_cell.length_b   1.000
_cell.length_c   1.000
_cell.angle_alpha   90.00
_cell.angle_beta   90.00
_cell.angle_gamma   90.00
#
_symmetry.space_group_name_H-M   'P 1'
#
loop_
_entity.id
_entity.type
_entity.pdbx_description
1 polymer ?
#
loop_
_entity_poly.entity_id
_entity_poly.type
_entity_poly.pdbx_seq_one_letter_code
_entity_poly.pdbx_strand_id
1 'polypeptide(L)'
;MDWFSEIAKPLHEATQNEEVEPITWSTEREKAFCTLKAALLSAPALGLPDYSKPFKLYCDENKGAAKGVLVQTLGLHERSVAYFSSTLDPVTKGTPFCIRAIAAAAEMPPFLFKNSKLIMLKCQKQWGTLTC
;
A
#
# COMPACT_ATOMS: atom_id res chain seq x y z
N MET A 1 6.90 10.95 -2.05
CA MET A 1 6.09 10.51 -0.90
C MET A 1 6.30 9.02 -0.82
N ASP A 2 7.01 8.59 0.21
CA ASP A 2 7.36 7.19 0.43
C ASP A 2 6.20 6.51 1.15
N TRP A 3 5.85 5.29 0.76
CA TRP A 3 4.69 4.57 1.28
C TRP A 3 5.08 3.71 2.50
N PHE A 4 4.12 3.30 3.32
CA PHE A 4 4.39 2.57 4.57
C PHE A 4 5.35 1.39 4.39
N SER A 5 5.13 0.55 3.38
CA SER A 5 5.98 -0.62 3.09
C SER A 5 7.42 -0.26 2.71
N GLU A 6 7.65 0.90 2.11
CA GLU A 6 9.00 1.37 1.76
C GLU A 6 9.72 1.93 2.99
N ILE A 7 9.01 2.70 3.83
CA ILE A 7 9.58 3.28 5.05
C ILE A 7 9.86 2.19 6.10
N ALA A 8 8.98 1.20 6.23
CA ALA A 8 9.10 0.13 7.22
C ALA A 8 10.11 -0.96 6.84
N LYS A 9 10.57 -1.00 5.58
CA LYS A 9 11.50 -2.01 5.06
C LYS A 9 12.75 -2.25 5.94
N PRO A 10 13.55 -1.22 6.32
CA PRO A 10 14.75 -1.43 7.14
C PRO A 10 14.45 -1.94 8.56
N LEU A 11 13.22 -1.73 9.06
CA LEU A 11 12.77 -2.26 10.35
C LEU A 11 12.37 -3.74 10.21
N HIS A 12 11.72 -4.10 9.10
CA HIS A 12 11.33 -5.48 8.84
C HIS A 12 12.55 -6.38 8.59
N GLU A 13 13.53 -5.91 7.82
CA GLU A 13 14.82 -6.61 7.62
C GLU A 13 15.58 -6.82 8.95
N ALA A 14 15.38 -5.93 9.93
CA ALA A 14 15.98 -6.07 11.26
C ALA A 14 15.35 -7.18 12.11
N THR A 15 14.12 -7.61 11.78
CA THR A 15 13.34 -8.59 12.54
C THR A 15 13.21 -9.95 11.86
N GLN A 16 13.74 -10.10 10.63
CA GLN A 16 13.69 -11.35 9.87
C GLN A 16 14.73 -12.41 10.32
N ASN A 17 15.73 -12.02 11.10
CA ASN A 17 16.69 -12.99 11.64
C ASN A 17 16.05 -13.73 12.82
N GLU A 18 15.95 -15.05 12.73
CA GLU A 18 15.43 -15.91 13.81
C GLU A 18 16.35 -15.98 15.03
N GLU A 19 17.63 -15.63 14.85
CA GLU A 19 18.60 -15.53 15.93
C GLU A 19 18.36 -14.25 16.75
N VAL A 20 18.36 -14.41 18.08
CA VAL A 20 18.23 -13.31 19.07
C VAL A 20 19.53 -12.50 19.11
N GLU A 21 19.98 -12.03 17.96
CA GLU A 21 21.03 -11.03 17.87
C GLU A 21 20.46 -9.66 18.27
N PRO A 22 21.17 -8.88 19.09
CA PRO A 22 20.71 -7.56 19.48
C PRO A 22 20.51 -6.69 18.23
N ILE A 23 19.29 -6.20 18.04
CA ILE A 23 18.94 -5.33 16.90
C ILE A 23 19.86 -4.11 16.91
N THR A 24 20.80 -4.07 15.97
CA THR A 24 21.72 -2.94 15.84
C THR A 24 20.94 -1.73 15.33
N TRP A 25 20.73 -0.74 16.19
CA TRP A 25 19.95 0.45 15.83
C TRP A 25 20.79 1.41 14.98
N SER A 26 20.60 1.38 13.66
CA SER A 26 21.32 2.24 12.71
C SER A 26 20.62 3.58 12.50
N THR A 27 21.34 4.56 11.95
CA THR A 27 20.78 5.87 11.58
C THR A 27 19.65 5.76 10.55
N GLU A 28 19.71 4.76 9.66
CA GLU A 28 18.65 4.48 8.68
C GLU A 28 17.37 3.96 9.36
N ARG A 29 17.51 3.07 10.35
CA ARG A 29 16.38 2.54 11.15
C ARG A 29 15.72 3.63 12.00
N GLU A 30 16.52 4.48 12.64
CA GLU A 30 16.02 5.65 13.38
C GLU A 30 15.24 6.60 12.46
N LYS A 31 15.79 6.91 11.28
CA LYS A 31 15.13 7.77 10.30
C LYS A 31 13.80 7.17 9.83
N ALA A 32 13.77 5.88 9.53
CA ALA A 32 12.56 5.15 9.16
C ALA A 32 11.51 5.23 10.27
N PHE A 33 11.91 4.96 11.52
CA PHE A 33 11.03 5.02 12.69
C PHE A 33 10.44 6.41 12.92
N CYS A 34 11.29 7.45 12.90
CA CYS A 34 10.86 8.84 13.02
C CYS A 34 9.90 9.26 11.89
N THR A 35 10.16 8.80 10.66
CA THR A 35 9.30 9.09 9.51
C THR A 35 7.93 8.43 9.67
N LEU A 36 7.87 7.17 10.12
CA LEU A 36 6.60 6.50 10.43
C LEU A 36 5.83 7.22 11.54
N LYS A 37 6.53 7.64 12.60
CA LYS A 37 5.91 8.40 13.69
C LYS A 37 5.29 9.70 13.20
N ALA A 38 6.02 10.45 12.37
CA ALA A 38 5.49 11.67 11.76
C ALA A 38 4.28 11.39 10.85
N ALA A 39 4.36 10.34 10.02
CA ALA A 39 3.27 9.95 9.14
C ALA A 39 1.99 9.58 9.91
N LEU A 40 2.12 8.82 11.01
CA LEU A 40 1.00 8.45 11.88
C LEU A 40 0.37 9.67 12.58
N LEU A 41 1.18 10.63 13.01
CA LEU A 41 0.68 11.87 13.60
C LEU A 41 -0.05 12.77 12.59
N SER A 42 0.36 12.72 11.32
CA SER A 42 -0.25 13.48 10.22
C SER A 42 -1.41 12.76 9.52
N ALA A 43 -1.75 11.55 9.95
CA ALA A 43 -2.67 10.69 9.22
C ALA A 43 -4.08 11.32 9.13
N PRO A 44 -4.70 11.36 7.93
CA PRO A 44 -6.04 11.90 7.77
C PRO A 44 -7.10 11.02 8.43
N ALA A 45 -8.20 11.63 8.87
CA ALA A 45 -9.31 10.91 9.48
C ALA A 45 -9.97 9.94 8.48
N LEU A 46 -9.81 8.64 8.72
CA LEU A 46 -10.44 7.59 7.92
C LEU A 46 -11.97 7.62 8.10
N GLY A 47 -12.68 7.27 7.02
CA GLY A 47 -14.12 7.03 7.06
C GLY A 47 -14.42 5.61 7.51
N LEU A 48 -15.54 5.43 8.21
CA LEU A 48 -16.08 4.10 8.47
C LEU A 48 -16.55 3.46 7.15
N PRO A 49 -16.27 2.18 6.90
CA PRO A 49 -16.73 1.50 5.69
C PRO A 49 -18.26 1.36 5.70
N ASP A 50 -18.89 1.83 4.63
CA ASP A 50 -20.33 1.65 4.39
C ASP A 50 -20.53 0.61 3.27
N TYR A 51 -20.85 -0.63 3.65
CA TYR A 51 -21.02 -1.73 2.70
C TYR A 51 -22.24 -1.59 1.76
N SER A 52 -23.13 -0.62 2.01
CA SER A 52 -24.24 -0.33 1.10
C SER A 52 -23.81 0.47 -0.14
N LYS A 53 -22.62 1.10 -0.10
CA LYS A 53 -22.09 1.93 -1.17
C LYS A 53 -20.97 1.24 -1.94
N PRO A 54 -20.80 1.55 -3.25
CA PRO A 54 -19.68 1.03 -4.01
C PRO A 54 -18.36 1.58 -3.49
N PHE A 55 -17.33 0.74 -3.54
CA PHE A 55 -15.97 1.13 -3.20
C PHE A 55 -15.16 1.45 -4.46
N LYS A 56 -14.31 2.46 -4.35
CA LYS A 56 -13.33 2.84 -5.36
C LYS A 56 -11.95 2.47 -4.86
N LEU A 57 -11.24 1.64 -5.63
CA LEU A 57 -9.86 1.28 -5.33
C LEU A 57 -8.91 1.98 -6.30
N TYR A 58 -7.95 2.70 -5.73
CA TYR A 58 -6.80 3.22 -6.43
C TYR A 58 -5.59 2.40 -6.02
N CYS A 59 -4.91 1.77 -6.97
CA CYS A 59 -3.71 0.99 -6.71
C CYS A 59 -2.55 1.48 -7.57
N ASP A 60 -1.33 1.26 -7.09
CA ASP A 60 -0.10 1.48 -7.82
C ASP A 60 0.94 0.46 -7.35
N GLU A 61 1.86 0.13 -8.24
CA GLU A 61 2.99 -0.78 -7.99
C GLU A 61 4.29 -0.08 -8.34
N ASN A 62 5.22 -0.05 -7.39
CA ASN A 62 6.55 0.46 -7.66
C ASN A 62 7.61 -0.41 -7.02
N LYS A 63 8.60 -0.83 -7.82
CA LYS A 63 9.78 -1.60 -7.37
C LYS A 63 9.41 -2.84 -6.51
N GLY A 64 8.28 -3.49 -6.80
CA GLY A 64 7.82 -4.65 -6.06
C GLY A 64 7.08 -4.34 -4.76
N ALA A 65 6.69 -3.08 -4.54
CA ALA A 65 5.80 -2.67 -3.46
C ALA A 65 4.44 -2.26 -4.04
N ALA A 66 3.40 -2.95 -3.57
CA ALA A 66 2.01 -2.64 -3.84
C ALA A 66 1.52 -1.57 -2.87
N LYS A 67 0.82 -0.58 -3.39
CA LYS A 67 0.14 0.44 -2.60
C LYS A 67 -1.25 0.71 -3.14
N GLY A 68 -2.15 1.12 -2.26
CA GLY A 68 -3.41 1.63 -2.71
C GLY A 68 -4.27 2.23 -1.62
N VAL A 69 -5.32 2.89 -2.08
CA VAL A 69 -6.26 3.63 -1.25
C VAL A 69 -7.66 3.16 -1.59
N LEU A 70 -8.39 2.77 -0.56
CA LEU A 70 -9.80 2.46 -0.63
C LEU A 70 -10.59 3.72 -0.30
N VAL A 71 -11.48 4.10 -1.21
CA VAL A 71 -12.23 5.36 -1.14
C VAL A 71 -13.71 5.08 -1.31
N GLN A 72 -14.54 5.80 -0.57
CA GLN A 72 -15.99 5.82 -0.75
C GLN A 72 -16.49 7.25 -0.92
N THR A 73 -17.56 7.39 -1.72
CA THR A 73 -18.23 8.68 -1.89
C THR A 73 -19.13 8.96 -0.68
N LEU A 74 -18.87 10.07 0.01
CA LEU A 74 -19.66 10.58 1.11
C LEU A 74 -20.23 11.95 0.68
N GLY A 75 -21.48 11.96 0.21
CA GLY A 75 -22.10 13.15 -0.36
C GLY A 75 -21.42 13.56 -1.67
N LEU A 76 -20.88 14.79 -1.72
CA LEU A 76 -20.16 15.33 -2.87
C LEU A 76 -18.64 15.04 -2.85
N HIS A 77 -18.13 14.48 -1.77
CA HIS A 77 -16.69 14.28 -1.58
C HIS A 77 -16.32 12.80 -1.51
N GLU A 78 -15.08 12.51 -1.92
CA GLU A 78 -14.46 11.21 -1.76
C GLU A 78 -13.73 11.16 -0.41
N ARG A 79 -14.03 10.14 0.40
CA ARG A 79 -13.40 9.91 1.70
C ARG A 79 -12.64 8.60 1.69
N SER A 80 -11.37 8.64 2.11
CA SER A 80 -10.54 7.44 2.28
C SER A 80 -11.05 6.62 3.46
N VAL A 81 -11.27 5.33 3.22
CA VAL A 81 -11.69 4.33 4.21
C VAL A 81 -10.47 3.57 4.73
N ALA A 82 -9.54 3.21 3.85
CA ALA A 82 -8.34 2.48 4.22
C ALA A 82 -7.18 2.78 3.27
N TYR A 83 -5.96 2.68 3.80
CA TYR A 83 -4.72 2.68 3.03
C TYR A 83 -4.10 1.29 3.13
N PHE A 84 -3.59 0.77 2.01
CA PHE A 84 -2.98 -0.55 1.96
C PHE A 84 -1.57 -0.49 1.38
N SER A 85 -0.63 -1.15 2.05
CA SER A 85 0.77 -1.25 1.67
C SER A 85 1.23 -2.68 1.83
N SER A 86 1.78 -3.30 0.79
CA SER A 86 2.42 -4.59 0.94
C SER A 86 3.59 -4.74 0.00
N THR A 87 4.62 -5.46 0.42
CA THR A 87 5.69 -5.88 -0.47
C THR A 87 5.27 -7.15 -1.20
N LEU A 88 5.38 -7.16 -2.52
CA LEU A 88 5.10 -8.34 -3.33
C LEU A 88 6.08 -9.47 -3.03
N ASP A 89 5.64 -10.71 -3.27
CA ASP A 89 6.48 -11.89 -3.13
C ASP A 89 7.72 -11.83 -4.04
N PRO A 90 8.81 -12.51 -3.68
CA PRO A 90 10.02 -12.56 -4.50
C PRO A 90 9.76 -13.03 -5.94
N VAL A 91 8.83 -13.98 -6.10
CA VAL A 91 8.43 -14.53 -7.41
C VAL A 91 7.74 -13.46 -8.26
N THR A 92 6.75 -12.77 -7.71
CA THR A 92 6.02 -11.71 -8.42
C THR A 92 6.90 -10.50 -8.70
N LYS A 93 7.86 -10.16 -7.82
CA LYS A 93 8.85 -9.09 -8.06
C LYS A 93 9.65 -9.27 -9.36
N GLY A 94 9.97 -10.51 -9.71
CA GLY A 94 10.70 -10.86 -10.94
C GLY A 94 9.87 -10.81 -12.23
N THR A 95 8.55 -10.64 -12.14
CA THR A 95 7.65 -10.60 -13.31
C THR A 95 7.61 -9.20 -13.96
N PRO A 96 7.19 -9.10 -15.24
CA PRO A 96 7.00 -7.81 -15.90
C PRO A 96 5.94 -6.95 -15.19
N PHE A 97 6.07 -5.63 -15.37
CA PHE A 97 5.26 -4.62 -14.68
C PHE A 97 3.74 -4.87 -14.74
N CYS A 98 3.22 -5.25 -15.91
CA CYS A 98 1.78 -5.52 -16.07
C CYS A 98 1.30 -6.65 -15.16
N ILE A 99 2.10 -7.70 -14.96
CA ILE A 99 1.78 -8.82 -14.07
C ILE A 99 1.89 -8.37 -12.62
N ARG A 100 2.92 -7.59 -12.27
CA ARG A 100 3.05 -7.03 -10.92
C ARG A 100 1.91 -6.10 -10.53
N ALA A 101 1.40 -5.30 -11.47
CA ALA A 101 0.24 -4.44 -11.25
C ALA A 101 -1.02 -5.25 -10.94
N ILE A 102 -1.23 -6.37 -11.65
CA ILE A 102 -2.35 -7.29 -11.39
C ILE A 102 -2.17 -7.96 -10.03
N ALA A 103 -0.96 -8.47 -9.73
CA ALA A 103 -0.66 -9.07 -8.44
C ALA A 103 -0.86 -8.08 -7.28
N ALA A 104 -0.39 -6.83 -7.43
CA ALA A 104 -0.59 -5.77 -6.45
C ALA A 104 -2.07 -5.46 -6.17
N ALA A 105 -2.92 -5.53 -7.20
CA ALA A 105 -4.36 -5.39 -7.02
C ALA A 105 -4.99 -6.63 -6.35
N ALA A 106 -4.47 -7.83 -6.60
CA ALA A 106 -4.96 -9.08 -6.02
C ALA A 106 -4.57 -9.29 -4.54
N GLU A 107 -3.42 -8.76 -4.11
CA GLU A 107 -2.95 -8.79 -2.71
C GLU A 107 -3.84 -7.97 -1.76
N MET A 108 -4.69 -7.08 -2.30
CA MET A 108 -5.61 -6.28 -1.48
C MET A 108 -6.64 -7.22 -0.81
N PRO A 109 -6.75 -7.21 0.52
CA PRO A 109 -7.52 -8.22 1.24
C PRO A 109 -9.00 -8.23 0.82
N PRO A 110 -9.54 -9.38 0.38
CA PRO A 110 -10.92 -9.50 -0.09
C PRO A 110 -11.96 -9.16 0.99
N PHE A 111 -11.57 -9.18 2.27
CA PHE A 111 -12.43 -8.83 3.40
C PHE A 111 -12.95 -7.39 3.35
N LEU A 112 -12.19 -6.45 2.76
CA LEU A 112 -12.65 -5.06 2.57
C LEU A 112 -13.76 -4.93 1.51
N PHE A 113 -14.00 -5.97 0.72
CA PHE A 113 -14.86 -5.93 -0.46
C PHE A 113 -16.07 -6.87 -0.37
N LYS A 114 -16.33 -7.48 0.80
CA LYS A 114 -17.45 -8.42 0.95
C LYS A 114 -18.75 -7.77 0.48
N ASN A 115 -19.34 -8.36 -0.56
CA ASN A 115 -20.65 -8.05 -1.16
C ASN A 115 -20.81 -6.70 -1.88
N SER A 116 -19.74 -5.96 -2.16
CA SER A 116 -19.83 -4.63 -2.78
C SER A 116 -19.16 -4.58 -4.15
N LYS A 117 -19.77 -3.85 -5.10
CA LYS A 117 -19.18 -3.63 -6.42
C LYS A 117 -17.89 -2.84 -6.27
N LEU A 118 -16.76 -3.48 -6.54
CA LEU A 118 -15.47 -2.83 -6.67
C LEU A 118 -15.38 -2.17 -8.04
N ILE A 119 -15.15 -0.85 -8.06
CA ILE A 119 -14.73 -0.17 -9.28
C ILE A 119 -13.25 0.15 -9.12
N MET A 120 -12.39 -0.66 -9.76
CA MET A 120 -10.97 -0.32 -9.87
C MET A 120 -10.84 0.83 -10.87
N LEU A 121 -10.63 2.05 -10.36
CA LEU A 121 -10.73 3.25 -11.17
C LEU A 121 -9.40 3.70 -11.77
N LYS A 122 -8.25 3.18 -11.31
CA LYS A 122 -6.94 3.43 -11.93
C LYS A 122 -5.81 2.62 -11.27
N CYS A 123 -5.00 1.97 -12.10
CA CYS A 123 -3.60 1.65 -11.80
C CYS A 123 -2.76 2.83 -12.33
N GLN A 124 -2.33 3.73 -11.46
CA GLN A 124 -1.79 5.02 -11.89
C GLN A 124 -0.27 4.97 -12.05
N LYS A 125 0.23 4.99 -13.29
CA LYS A 125 1.56 5.54 -13.59
C LYS A 125 1.45 6.71 -14.56
N GLN A 126 2.25 7.74 -14.30
CA GLN A 126 2.36 8.98 -15.07
C GLN A 126 2.40 8.72 -16.59
N TRP A 127 1.66 9.55 -17.33
CA TRP A 127 1.75 9.62 -18.78
C TRP A 127 3.16 10.02 -19.18
N GLY A 128 3.78 9.18 -20.00
CA GLY A 128 5.10 9.41 -20.55
C GLY A 128 5.62 8.13 -21.13
N THR A 129 5.00 7.69 -22.24
CA THR A 129 5.45 6.62 -23.15
C THR A 129 5.86 5.33 -22.48
N LEU A 130 5.02 4.29 -22.58
CA LEU A 130 5.47 2.93 -22.91
C LEU A 130 4.23 2.12 -23.29
N THR A 131 4.13 1.89 -24.59
CA THR A 131 3.29 0.90 -25.26
C THR A 131 3.54 -0.49 -24.69
N CYS A 132 2.49 -1.32 -24.60
CA CYS A 132 2.68 -2.77 -24.72
C CYS A 132 3.18 -3.09 -26.13
#